data_AF-A0A8J4QI88-F1
#
_entry.id   AF-A0A8J4QI88-F1
#
_cell.length_a   1.000
_cell.length_b   1.000
_cell.length_c   1.000
_cell.angle_alpha   90.00
_cell.angle_beta   90.00
_cell.angle_gamma   90.00
#
_symmetry.space_group_name_H-M   'P 1'
#
loop_
_entity.id
_entity.type
_entity.pdbx_description
1 polymer ?
#
loop_
_entity_poly.entity_id
_entity_poly.type
_entity_poly.pdbx_seq_one_letter_code
_entity_poly.pdbx_strand_id
1 'polypeptide(L)'
;MAGFLSLLRRIYLSVYNWTVFVGWFQVLYLAVKTVRESGHQHIYSAVERPLQLAQTAAILEIFHGLVGLVRSPVSATLPQIASRLYLTWFILWSFPQTQTHILVTSLVISWSITEIIRYSFFGLKEALGFAPSWLLWLRYSTFLLLYPTGITSEVGLIYVALPFIKESEKYCIRMPNK
;
A
#
# COMPACT_ATOMS: atom_id res chain seq x y z
N MET A 1 -1.98 29.09 -22.35
CA MET A 1 -2.67 28.48 -21.19
C MET A 1 -2.42 26.97 -21.05
N ALA A 2 -2.53 26.16 -22.10
CA ALA A 2 -2.36 24.69 -22.00
C ALA A 2 -0.99 24.22 -21.45
N GLY A 3 0.11 24.90 -21.80
CA GLY A 3 1.46 24.58 -21.30
C GLY A 3 1.70 24.90 -19.83
N PHE A 4 0.98 25.88 -19.27
CA PHE A 4 1.10 26.22 -17.84
C PHE A 4 0.35 25.20 -16.96
N LEU A 5 -0.85 24.78 -17.40
CA LEU A 5 -1.63 23.74 -16.73
C LEU A 5 -0.91 22.38 -16.76
N SER A 6 -0.22 22.05 -17.86
CA SER A 6 0.55 20.81 -17.95
C SER A 6 1.79 20.83 -17.04
N LEU A 7 2.46 21.97 -16.91
CA LEU A 7 3.59 22.14 -15.98
C LEU A 7 3.13 22.00 -14.52
N LEU A 8 2.05 22.68 -14.14
CA LEU A 8 1.47 22.57 -12.80
C LEU A 8 1.09 21.14 -12.44
N ARG A 9 0.46 20.42 -13.38
CA ARG A 9 0.14 19.00 -13.22
C ARG A 9 1.38 18.15 -12.98
N ARG A 10 2.45 18.34 -13.78
CA ARG A 10 3.71 17.59 -13.61
C ARG A 10 4.37 17.87 -12.27
N ILE A 11 4.44 19.13 -11.85
CA ILE A 11 5.01 19.52 -10.56
C ILE A 11 4.21 18.89 -9.42
N TYR A 12 2.88 19.02 -9.46
CA TYR A 12 1.99 18.43 -8.46
C TYR A 12 2.17 16.90 -8.36
N LEU A 13 2.15 16.20 -9.48
CA LEU A 13 2.33 14.74 -9.51
C LEU A 13 3.73 14.33 -9.06
N SER A 14 4.76 15.09 -9.42
CA SER A 14 6.13 14.82 -8.96
C SER A 14 6.24 14.95 -7.44
N VAL A 15 5.75 16.06 -6.87
CA VAL A 15 5.74 16.29 -5.42
C VAL A 15 4.95 15.21 -4.69
N TYR A 16 3.78 14.85 -5.21
CA TYR A 16 2.96 13.77 -4.66
C TYR A 16 3.71 12.43 -4.65
N ASN A 17 4.26 12.01 -5.80
CA ASN A 17 4.97 10.73 -5.90
C ASN A 17 6.20 10.68 -4.97
N TRP A 18 6.98 11.76 -4.87
CA TRP A 18 8.13 11.83 -3.96
C TRP A 18 7.72 11.83 -2.49
N THR A 19 6.63 12.51 -2.15
CA THR A 19 6.13 12.52 -0.76
C THR A 19 5.70 11.12 -0.34
N VAL A 20 4.93 10.43 -1.19
CA VAL A 20 4.46 9.08 -0.88
C VAL A 20 5.61 8.07 -0.91
N PHE A 21 6.60 8.26 -1.78
CA PHE A 21 7.86 7.49 -1.77
C PHE A 21 8.57 7.60 -0.41
N VAL A 22 8.75 8.81 0.13
CA VAL A 22 9.37 9.01 1.44
C VAL A 22 8.55 8.34 2.54
N GLY A 23 7.22 8.44 2.47
CA GLY A 23 6.33 7.75 3.40
C GLY A 23 6.55 6.23 3.42
N TRP A 24 6.58 5.58 2.25
CA TRP A 24 6.84 4.14 2.17
C TRP A 24 8.26 3.75 2.55
N PHE A 25 9.26 4.60 2.25
CA PHE A 25 10.62 4.39 2.72
C PHE A 25 10.70 4.43 4.25
N GLN A 26 9.99 5.36 4.88
CA GLN A 26 9.88 5.44 6.34
C GLN A 26 9.21 4.18 6.92
N VAL A 27 8.14 3.66 6.30
CA VAL A 27 7.51 2.39 6.70
C VAL A 27 8.53 1.25 6.63
N LEU A 28 9.26 1.12 5.53
CA LEU A 28 10.26 0.05 5.37
C LEU A 28 11.38 0.16 6.40
N TYR A 29 11.91 1.37 6.61
CA TYR A 29 12.98 1.61 7.57
C TYR A 29 12.55 1.23 8.99
N LEU A 30 11.36 1.65 9.42
CA LEU A 30 10.82 1.31 10.73
C LEU A 30 10.52 -0.17 10.85
N ALA A 31 10.01 -0.82 9.79
CA ALA A 31 9.77 -2.26 9.78
C ALA A 31 11.08 -3.03 9.98
N VAL A 32 12.12 -2.75 9.19
CA VAL A 32 13.41 -3.44 9.27
C VAL A 32 14.11 -3.18 10.60
N LYS A 33 14.08 -1.93 11.10
CA LYS A 33 14.62 -1.59 12.41
C LYS A 33 13.95 -2.41 13.51
N THR A 34 12.62 -2.46 13.51
CA THR A 34 11.84 -3.14 14.54
C THR A 34 12.01 -4.66 14.50
N VAL A 35 12.07 -5.26 13.30
CA VAL A 35 12.41 -6.68 13.12
C VAL A 35 13.74 -7.02 13.81
N ARG A 36 14.75 -6.15 13.63
CA ARG A 36 16.10 -6.38 14.13
C ARG A 36 16.22 -6.18 15.64
N GLU A 37 15.52 -5.19 16.20
CA GLU A 37 15.67 -4.80 17.61
C GLU A 37 14.67 -5.53 18.54
N SER A 38 13.41 -5.65 18.11
CA SER A 38 12.30 -6.09 18.98
C SER A 38 11.58 -7.33 18.46
N GLY A 39 11.88 -7.77 17.23
CA GLY A 39 11.25 -8.94 16.61
C GLY A 39 9.92 -8.63 15.92
N HIS A 40 9.31 -9.68 15.35
CA HIS A 40 8.17 -9.53 14.43
C HIS A 40 6.88 -9.01 15.06
N GLN A 41 6.71 -9.21 16.37
CA GLN A 41 5.46 -8.91 17.08
C GLN A 41 5.19 -7.41 17.24
N HIS A 42 6.25 -6.59 17.23
CA HIS A 42 6.16 -5.14 17.47
C HIS A 42 6.20 -4.30 16.19
N ILE A 43 6.24 -4.93 15.02
CA ILE A 43 6.37 -4.19 13.76
C ILE A 43 5.15 -3.31 13.53
N TYR A 44 3.95 -3.85 13.69
CA TYR A 44 2.74 -3.08 13.42
C TYR A 44 2.66 -1.83 14.28
N SER A 45 2.96 -1.92 15.58
CA SER A 45 2.92 -0.74 16.47
C SER A 45 3.94 0.34 16.07
N ALA A 46 5.07 -0.04 15.49
CA ALA A 46 6.05 0.91 14.97
C ALA A 46 5.64 1.53 13.62
N VAL A 47 4.97 0.76 12.75
CA VAL A 47 4.64 1.19 11.39
C VAL A 47 3.21 1.66 11.19
N GLU A 48 2.32 1.52 12.18
CA GLU A 48 0.88 1.75 12.05
C GLU A 48 0.56 3.11 11.42
N ARG A 49 1.04 4.20 12.04
CA ARG A 49 0.80 5.57 11.58
C ARG A 49 1.32 5.81 10.16
N PRO A 50 2.60 5.57 9.84
CA PRO A 50 3.09 5.82 8.50
C PRO A 50 2.44 4.89 7.46
N LEU A 51 2.10 3.66 7.81
CA LEU A 51 1.40 2.72 6.94
C LEU A 51 -0.02 3.20 6.62
N GLN A 52 -0.80 3.59 7.63
CA GLN A 52 -2.16 4.12 7.45
C GLN A 52 -2.16 5.38 6.57
N LEU A 53 -1.23 6.31 6.83
CA LEU A 53 -1.08 7.52 6.01
C LEU A 53 -0.71 7.20 4.55
N ALA A 54 0.27 6.32 4.33
CA ALA A 54 0.70 5.93 3.00
C ALA A 54 -0.40 5.21 2.21
N GLN A 55 -1.16 4.32 2.87
CA GLN A 55 -2.29 3.62 2.24
C GLN A 55 -3.45 4.57 1.94
N THR A 56 -3.75 5.50 2.84
CA THR A 56 -4.83 6.48 2.64
C THR A 56 -4.46 7.46 1.51
N ALA A 57 -3.19 7.79 1.35
CA ALA A 57 -2.70 8.59 0.22
C ALA A 57 -3.00 7.93 -1.13
N ALA A 58 -3.08 6.60 -1.22
CA ALA A 58 -3.42 5.89 -2.45
C ALA A 58 -4.87 6.18 -2.92
N ILE A 59 -5.77 6.62 -2.05
CA ILE A 59 -7.12 7.07 -2.45
C ILE A 59 -7.03 8.26 -3.41
N LEU A 60 -6.03 9.14 -3.23
CA LEU A 60 -5.81 10.26 -4.14
C LEU A 60 -5.47 9.79 -5.55
N GLU A 61 -4.86 8.61 -5.73
CA GLU A 61 -4.58 8.04 -7.06
C GLU A 61 -5.87 7.69 -7.81
N ILE A 62 -6.89 7.19 -7.09
CA ILE A 62 -8.20 6.93 -7.67
C ILE A 62 -8.80 8.24 -8.17
N PHE A 63 -8.73 9.31 -7.36
CA PHE A 63 -9.19 10.63 -7.77
C PHE A 63 -8.39 11.17 -8.98
N HIS A 64 -7.07 10.98 -9.01
CA HIS A 64 -6.26 11.39 -10.15
C HIS A 64 -6.66 10.64 -11.44
N GLY A 65 -7.00 9.36 -11.34
CA GLY A 65 -7.54 8.58 -12.45
C GLY A 65 -8.92 9.06 -12.91
N LEU A 66 -9.83 9.29 -11.97
CA LEU A 66 -11.21 9.74 -12.24
C LEU A 66 -11.27 11.13 -12.89
N VAL A 67 -10.44 12.07 -12.42
CA VAL A 67 -10.36 13.45 -12.95
C VAL A 67 -9.56 13.50 -14.26
N GLY A 68 -8.96 12.38 -14.70
CA GLY A 68 -8.12 12.32 -15.91
C GLY A 68 -6.74 12.98 -15.74
N LEU A 69 -6.33 13.26 -14.50
CA LEU A 69 -4.98 13.73 -14.17
C LEU A 69 -3.91 12.68 -14.43
N VAL A 70 -4.27 11.40 -14.54
CA VAL A 70 -3.38 10.32 -15.00
C VAL A 70 -4.17 9.40 -15.91
N ARG A 71 -3.57 8.92 -17.00
CA ARG A 71 -4.15 7.85 -17.82
C ARG A 71 -4.00 6.53 -17.07
N SER A 72 -4.95 6.23 -16.19
CA SER A 72 -5.01 4.97 -15.46
C SER A 72 -6.36 4.29 -15.71
N PRO A 73 -6.40 2.98 -16.03
CA PRO A 73 -7.64 2.23 -16.06
C PRO A 73 -8.19 2.11 -14.64
N VAL A 74 -9.09 3.02 -14.28
CA VAL A 74 -9.66 3.14 -12.92
C VAL A 74 -10.28 1.82 -12.45
N SER A 75 -10.88 1.06 -13.36
CA SER A 75 -11.46 -0.26 -13.09
C SER A 75 -10.45 -1.29 -12.58
N ALA A 76 -9.17 -1.18 -12.95
CA ALA A 76 -8.11 -2.06 -12.48
C ALA A 76 -7.45 -1.56 -11.20
N THR A 77 -7.34 -0.24 -11.00
CA THR A 77 -6.72 0.34 -9.79
C THR A 77 -7.63 0.31 -8.58
N LEU A 78 -8.95 0.39 -8.79
CA LEU A 78 -9.94 0.40 -7.72
C LEU A 78 -9.87 -0.87 -6.85
N PRO A 79 -9.98 -2.10 -7.39
CA PRO A 79 -9.89 -3.32 -6.58
C PRO A 79 -8.55 -3.45 -5.85
N GLN A 80 -7.46 -3.04 -6.51
CA GLN A 80 -6.13 -3.13 -5.95
C GLN A 80 -5.95 -2.24 -4.71
N ILE A 81 -6.40 -0.99 -4.76
CA ILE A 81 -6.32 -0.06 -3.63
C ILE A 81 -7.35 -0.43 -2.56
N ALA A 82 -8.56 -0.84 -2.96
CA ALA A 82 -9.60 -1.28 -2.04
C ALA A 82 -9.16 -2.49 -1.20
N SER A 83 -8.50 -3.50 -1.80
CA SER A 83 -7.97 -4.67 -1.07
C SER A 83 -7.02 -4.25 0.06
N ARG A 84 -6.11 -3.32 -0.23
CA ARG A 84 -5.11 -2.86 0.73
C ARG A 84 -5.69 -1.99 1.84
N LEU A 85 -6.64 -1.13 1.50
CA LEU A 85 -7.38 -0.34 2.49
C LEU A 85 -8.22 -1.25 3.38
N TYR A 86 -8.85 -2.28 2.81
CA TYR A 86 -9.58 -3.29 3.57
C TYR A 86 -8.69 -3.95 4.62
N LEU A 87 -7.51 -4.44 4.23
CA LEU A 87 -6.58 -5.05 5.19
C LEU A 87 -6.07 -4.08 6.25
N THR A 88 -5.71 -2.86 5.86
CA THR A 88 -5.12 -1.89 6.78
C THR A 88 -6.13 -1.38 7.81
N TRP A 89 -7.34 -1.03 7.36
CA TRP A 89 -8.36 -0.39 8.20
C TRP A 89 -9.39 -1.38 8.77
N PHE A 90 -9.81 -2.40 8.01
CA PHE A 90 -10.83 -3.32 8.51
C PHE A 90 -10.22 -4.50 9.26
N ILE A 91 -9.09 -5.05 8.80
CA ILE A 91 -8.47 -6.19 9.48
C ILE A 91 -7.51 -5.72 10.58
N LEU A 92 -6.41 -5.06 10.22
CA LEU A 92 -5.34 -4.77 11.17
C LEU A 92 -5.76 -3.78 12.25
N TRP A 93 -6.53 -2.74 11.91
CA TRP A 93 -7.03 -1.77 12.90
C TRP A 93 -8.17 -2.32 13.78
N SER A 94 -9.10 -3.13 13.22
CA SER A 94 -10.21 -3.67 14.01
C SER A 94 -9.83 -4.85 14.91
N PHE A 95 -8.79 -5.61 14.52
CA PHE A 95 -8.36 -6.85 15.21
C PHE A 95 -6.88 -6.77 15.62
N PRO A 96 -6.57 -6.13 16.76
CA PRO A 96 -5.20 -6.03 17.27
C PRO A 96 -4.49 -7.37 17.46
N GLN A 97 -5.25 -8.45 17.69
CA GLN A 97 -4.73 -9.81 17.85
C GLN A 97 -3.99 -10.31 16.60
N THR A 98 -4.36 -9.82 15.41
CA THR A 98 -3.74 -10.22 14.14
C THR A 98 -2.40 -9.53 13.88
N GLN A 99 -2.12 -8.43 14.59
CA GLN A 99 -0.98 -7.54 14.34
C GLN A 99 0.38 -8.18 14.68
N THR A 100 0.41 -9.14 15.60
CA THR A 100 1.64 -9.81 16.07
C THR A 100 2.09 -10.94 15.15
N HIS A 101 1.23 -11.33 14.19
CA HIS A 101 1.46 -12.47 13.32
C HIS A 101 2.59 -12.21 12.31
N ILE A 102 3.42 -13.21 12.03
CA ILE A 102 4.56 -13.11 11.10
C ILE A 102 4.15 -12.63 9.70
N LEU A 103 2.92 -12.93 9.29
CA LEU A 103 2.36 -12.49 8.00
C LEU A 103 2.26 -10.95 7.89
N VAL A 104 2.10 -10.23 9.01
CA VAL A 104 2.12 -8.75 9.01
C VAL A 104 3.49 -8.24 8.61
N THR A 105 4.56 -8.90 9.07
CA THR A 105 5.95 -8.54 8.70
C THR A 105 6.17 -8.70 7.21
N SER A 106 5.83 -9.87 6.68
CA SER A 106 5.95 -10.19 5.25
C SER A 106 5.11 -9.21 4.41
N LEU A 107 3.87 -8.94 4.82
CA LEU A 107 2.98 -8.01 4.15
C LEU A 107 3.58 -6.60 4.08
N VAL A 108 3.98 -6.04 5.23
CA VAL A 108 4.50 -4.66 5.32
C VAL A 108 5.76 -4.50 4.50
N ILE A 109 6.68 -5.48 4.54
CA ILE A 109 7.92 -5.43 3.75
C ILE A 109 7.60 -5.53 2.25
N SER A 110 6.80 -6.51 1.84
CA SER A 110 6.44 -6.71 0.42
C SER A 110 5.71 -5.51 -0.16
N TRP A 111 4.76 -4.93 0.58
CA TRP A 111 4.09 -3.69 0.18
C TRP A 111 5.09 -2.55 0.08
N SER A 112 5.90 -2.32 1.10
CA SER A 112 6.82 -1.17 1.10
C SER A 112 7.81 -1.22 -0.06
N ILE A 113 8.42 -2.37 -0.34
CA ILE A 113 9.36 -2.50 -1.47
C ILE A 113 8.65 -2.24 -2.80
N THR A 114 7.48 -2.86 -3.01
CA THR A 114 6.70 -2.68 -4.24
C THR A 114 6.34 -1.21 -4.48
N GLU A 115 5.95 -0.52 -3.41
CA GLU A 115 5.52 0.87 -3.46
C GLU A 115 6.67 1.85 -3.65
N ILE A 116 7.80 1.65 -2.96
CA ILE A 116 9.03 2.43 -3.16
C ILE A 116 9.45 2.42 -4.64
N ILE A 117 9.43 1.23 -5.27
CA ILE A 117 9.79 1.09 -6.69
C ILE A 117 8.76 1.78 -7.59
N ARG A 118 7.46 1.62 -7.28
CA ARG A 118 6.35 2.21 -8.05
C ARG A 118 6.41 3.74 -8.04
N TYR A 119 6.52 4.35 -6.86
CA TYR A 119 6.58 5.80 -6.74
C TYR A 119 7.92 6.37 -7.23
N SER A 120 9.03 5.65 -7.09
CA SER A 120 10.30 6.03 -7.73
C SER A 120 10.17 6.10 -9.25
N PHE A 121 9.54 5.09 -9.85
CA PHE A 121 9.31 5.05 -11.29
C PHE A 121 8.43 6.21 -11.75
N PHE A 122 7.33 6.50 -11.06
CA PHE A 122 6.45 7.61 -11.41
C PHE A 122 7.09 8.98 -11.14
N GLY A 123 7.76 9.16 -10.01
CA GLY A 123 8.46 10.39 -9.64
C GLY A 123 9.54 10.77 -10.64
N LEU A 124 10.37 9.80 -11.05
CA LEU A 124 11.41 10.04 -12.06
C LEU A 124 10.84 10.26 -13.46
N LYS A 125 9.77 9.55 -13.82
CA LYS A 125 9.08 9.76 -15.10
C LYS A 125 8.52 11.17 -15.22
N GLU A 126 7.92 11.71 -14.16
CA GLU A 126 7.38 13.08 -14.15
C GLU A 126 8.49 14.14 -14.05
N ALA A 127 9.57 13.88 -13.32
CA ALA A 127 10.69 14.81 -13.15
C ALA A 127 11.60 14.91 -14.38
N LEU A 128 11.98 13.77 -14.97
CA LEU A 128 12.94 13.69 -16.08
C LEU A 128 12.25 13.57 -17.45
N GLY A 129 10.94 13.31 -17.49
CA GLY A 129 10.18 13.07 -18.71
C GLY A 129 10.38 11.67 -19.31
N PHE A 130 11.31 10.87 -18.79
CA PHE A 130 11.53 9.47 -19.15
C PHE A 130 11.75 8.61 -17.90
N ALA A 131 11.43 7.32 -17.99
CA ALA A 131 11.67 6.37 -16.92
C ALA A 131 12.94 5.55 -17.23
N PRO A 132 13.92 5.47 -16.33
CA PRO A 132 15.12 4.66 -16.53
C PRO A 132 14.80 3.16 -16.71
N SER A 133 15.44 2.50 -17.67
CA SER A 133 15.19 1.08 -17.99
C SER A 133 15.48 0.13 -16.83
N TRP A 134 16.44 0.47 -15.96
CA TRP A 134 16.77 -0.34 -14.78
C TRP A 134 15.65 -0.34 -13.73
N LEU A 135 14.89 0.76 -13.58
CA LEU A 135 13.72 0.81 -12.69
C LEU A 135 12.57 -0.02 -13.25
N LEU A 136 12.41 0.00 -14.58
CA LEU A 136 11.43 -0.83 -15.25
C LEU A 136 11.75 -2.31 -15.05
N TRP A 137 13.02 -2.69 -15.24
CA TRP A 137 13.49 -4.05 -14.95
C TRP A 137 13.25 -4.42 -13.48
N LEU A 138 13.66 -3.57 -12.55
CA LEU A 138 13.47 -3.80 -11.11
C LEU A 138 12.00 -4.03 -10.78
N ARG A 139 11.10 -3.19 -11.30
CA ARG A 139 9.66 -3.30 -11.10
C ARG A 139 9.12 -4.66 -11.54
N TYR A 140 9.50 -5.16 -12.71
CA TYR A 140 9.01 -6.46 -13.19
C TYR A 140 9.65 -7.63 -12.44
N SER A 141 10.94 -7.57 -12.15
CA SER A 141 11.67 -8.61 -11.42
C SER A 141 11.18 -8.77 -9.98
N THR A 142 11.03 -7.66 -9.25
CA THR A 142 10.55 -7.70 -7.86
C THR A 142 9.08 -8.07 -7.80
N PHE A 143 8.28 -7.67 -8.79
CA PHE A 143 6.86 -8.04 -8.82
C PHE A 143 6.68 -9.57 -8.86
N LEU A 144 7.52 -10.29 -9.59
CA LEU A 144 7.43 -11.76 -9.67
C LEU A 144 7.62 -12.46 -8.31
N LEU A 145 8.43 -11.89 -7.41
CA LEU A 145 8.69 -12.43 -6.07
C LEU A 145 7.77 -11.86 -5.00
N LEU A 146 7.51 -10.55 -5.06
CA LEU A 146 6.74 -9.84 -4.04
C LEU A 146 5.24 -10.01 -4.21
N TYR A 147 4.77 -10.33 -5.41
CA TYR A 147 3.34 -10.54 -5.64
C TYR A 147 2.83 -11.81 -4.95
N PRO A 148 3.46 -13.00 -5.08
CA PRO A 148 3.05 -14.18 -4.32
C PRO A 148 3.12 -13.95 -2.81
N THR A 149 4.22 -13.39 -2.30
CA THR A 149 4.38 -13.15 -0.86
C THR A 149 3.36 -12.14 -0.33
N GLY A 150 3.07 -11.09 -1.10
CA GLY A 150 2.02 -10.12 -0.79
C GLY A 150 0.66 -10.79 -0.67
N ILE A 151 0.18 -11.42 -1.75
CA ILE A 151 -1.15 -12.06 -1.79
C ILE A 151 -1.29 -13.16 -0.74
N THR A 152 -0.29 -14.01 -0.54
CA THR A 152 -0.32 -15.03 0.52
C THR A 152 -0.43 -14.40 1.91
N SER A 153 0.26 -13.28 2.14
CA SER A 153 0.16 -12.56 3.43
C SER A 153 -1.19 -11.88 3.60
N GLU A 154 -1.76 -11.29 2.53
CA GLU A 154 -3.09 -10.69 2.51
C GLU A 154 -4.18 -11.71 2.86
N VAL A 155 -4.23 -12.82 2.13
CA VAL A 155 -5.22 -13.88 2.32
C VAL A 155 -5.02 -14.58 3.67
N GLY A 156 -3.77 -14.83 4.05
CA GLY A 156 -3.45 -15.46 5.32
C GLY A 156 -3.87 -14.60 6.53
N LEU A 157 -3.72 -13.27 6.46
CA LEU A 157 -4.18 -12.39 7.53
C LEU A 157 -5.70 -12.33 7.62
N ILE A 158 -6.42 -12.35 6.49
CA ILE A 158 -7.88 -12.46 6.49
C ILE A 158 -8.30 -13.77 7.15
N TYR A 159 -7.66 -14.88 6.80
CA TYR A 159 -7.95 -16.19 7.38
C TYR A 159 -7.72 -16.22 8.89
N VAL A 160 -6.62 -15.65 9.37
CA VAL A 160 -6.32 -15.51 10.81
C VAL A 160 -7.33 -14.57 11.49
N ALA A 161 -7.87 -13.59 10.79
CA ALA A 161 -8.88 -12.67 11.32
C ALA A 161 -10.28 -13.30 11.44
N LEU A 162 -10.63 -14.30 10.62
CA LEU A 162 -11.96 -14.94 10.59
C LEU A 162 -12.51 -15.37 11.97
N PRO A 163 -11.76 -16.10 12.84
CA PRO A 163 -12.28 -16.47 14.15
C PRO A 163 -12.61 -15.24 15.01
N PHE A 164 -11.78 -14.19 14.97
CA PHE A 164 -12.03 -12.94 15.70
C PHE A 164 -13.20 -12.13 15.14
N ILE A 165 -13.38 -12.16 13.82
CA ILE A 165 -14.56 -11.56 13.16
C ILE A 165 -15.83 -12.26 13.65
N LYS A 166 -15.84 -13.60 13.68
CA LYS A 166 -16.97 -14.40 14.14
C LYS A 166 -17.32 -14.13 15.61
N GLU A 167 -16.32 -13.99 16.48
CA GLU A 167 -16.53 -13.76 17.91
C GLU A 167 -16.96 -12.32 18.21
N SER A 168 -16.41 -11.34 17.50
CA SER A 168 -16.73 -9.93 17.73
C SER A 168 -18.06 -9.49 17.12
N GLU A 169 -18.63 -10.27 16.18
CA GLU A 169 -19.78 -9.93 15.33
C GLU A 169 -19.66 -8.56 14.61
N LYS A 170 -18.47 -7.96 14.60
CA LYS A 170 -18.24 -6.66 13.96
C LYS A 170 -18.39 -6.83 12.45
N TYR A 171 -19.19 -5.94 11.85
CA TYR A 171 -19.48 -5.94 10.42
C TYR A 171 -20.25 -7.18 9.91
N CYS A 172 -20.81 -7.99 10.81
CA CYS A 172 -21.69 -9.09 10.45
C CYS A 172 -23.14 -8.62 10.39
N ILE A 173 -23.77 -8.72 9.22
CA ILE A 173 -25.24 -8.66 9.12
C ILE A 173 -25.73 -10.07 9.42
N ARG A 174 -26.37 -10.27 10.57
CA ARG A 174 -27.07 -11.53 10.84
C ARG A 174 -28.13 -11.69 9.76
N MET A 175 -28.03 -12.76 8.98
CA MET A 175 -29.12 -13.10 8.07
C MET A 175 -30.37 -13.33 8.91
N PRO A 176 -31.55 -12.83 8.48
CA PRO A 176 -32.80 -13.16 9.12
C PRO A 176 -33.07 -14.64 8.89
N ASN A 177 -32.53 -15.49 9.77
CA ASN A 177 -32.94 -16.87 9.86
C ASN A 177 -33.93 -16.97 11.01
N LYS A 178 -35.10 -17.55 10.71
CA LYS A 178 -36.03 -18.09 11.71
C LYS A 178 -35.40 -19.27 12.42
#